data_AF-A0A316UX78-F1
#
_entry.id   AF-A0A316UX78-F1
#
_cell.length_a   1.000
_cell.length_b   1.000
_cell.length_c   1.000
_cell.angle_alpha   90.00
_cell.angle_beta   90.00
_cell.angle_gamma   90.00
#
_symmetry.space_group_name_H-M   'P 1'
#
loop_
_entity.id
_entity.type
_entity.pdbx_description
1 polymer ?
#
loop_
_entity_poly.entity_id
_entity_poly.type
_entity_poly.pdbx_seq_one_letter_code
_entity_poly.pdbx_strand_id
1 'polypeptide(L)'
;VLLALLSLVASSHAFWIITHHSLVSQRLDPILSPNTTSAHTHAFVGSAAILDSQSKESMCTTSNVKADKSNYWAPQLYYYHGKGKTFSAVPISYVNTYYLNRYGPSIKQKAGALKAFPKGLRMIAGNATQLNGPSSDATKAKAVSFVCLSSTGGPQTNTLPKGPCPWGIRTQIVFPSCWDGKNLDSSDHQSHVAYPLGGFPDNGDCPSSHPVKFQTLFYEFVYATKDLAVSSTGKSGFVLANGDAVGHSFHADFVSHWDTDVLQSAIDDCTTNLFNDLKSCKPFVASLKDESKDNGGSYCTTKSSVVGERVMGSGHTSLPGCLYVKNGPKAIRGAGKEAADKCAAEAKEKGQPAIKAASGGCFYDNAGSGGARTFGGDYTASGSMTNEVCANYCGDRSFKYSGVEYGQECMCSNQAPTVTAGATCNMPCLGNSTETCGGSWSLTVFDNAAIAAPVSAAASLSSNYQSIGCFADQVAGYGRTLNSYTFNSPNMTINMCTAKCSEQGYPYSGLEYGQECWCGSYKPKTTSSQCTMACTGSSVDTCGGPNALSVY
;
A
#
# COMPACT_ATOMS: atom_id res chain seq x y z
N VAL A 1 16.07 -18.90 -2.97
CA VAL A 1 16.86 -18.26 -1.89
C VAL A 1 16.25 -18.69 -0.57
N LEU A 2 16.60 -19.90 -0.12
CA LEU A 2 16.12 -20.49 1.12
C LEU A 2 17.33 -21.14 1.79
N LEU A 3 17.38 -21.07 3.12
CA LEU A 3 18.43 -21.52 4.04
C LEU A 3 19.59 -20.56 4.32
N ALA A 4 19.51 -19.97 5.50
CA ALA A 4 20.61 -19.98 6.45
C ALA A 4 20.06 -20.37 7.82
N LEU A 5 19.85 -21.68 8.02
CA LEU A 5 19.65 -22.31 9.32
C LEU A 5 20.61 -23.50 9.36
N LEU A 6 21.87 -23.23 9.67
CA LEU A 6 22.84 -24.19 10.18
C LEU A 6 23.39 -23.57 11.47
N SER A 7 23.55 -24.27 12.59
CA SER A 7 23.29 -25.65 12.96
C SER A 7 23.65 -25.75 14.43
N LEU A 8 22.80 -26.32 15.28
CA LEU A 8 23.16 -26.97 16.54
C LEU A 8 21.93 -27.81 16.96
N VAL A 9 22.06 -29.12 16.77
CA VAL A 9 21.22 -30.23 17.23
C VAL A 9 19.85 -29.84 17.82
N ALA A 10 18.83 -29.72 16.97
CA ALA A 10 17.44 -29.66 17.41
C ALA A 10 16.64 -30.64 16.57
N SER A 11 15.89 -31.53 17.23
CA SER A 11 14.89 -32.40 16.60
C SER A 11 14.13 -31.59 15.54
N SER A 12 14.08 -32.07 14.30
CA SER A 12 13.47 -31.34 13.18
C SER A 12 11.97 -31.20 13.43
N HIS A 13 11.58 -30.08 14.04
CA HIS A 13 10.19 -29.74 14.30
C HIS A 13 9.52 -29.46 12.94
N ALA A 14 8.50 -30.24 12.62
CA ALA A 14 7.74 -30.13 11.38
C ALA A 14 7.13 -28.72 11.22
N PHE A 15 6.93 -28.31 9.98
CA PHE A 15 6.18 -27.09 9.67
C PHE A 15 5.66 -27.11 8.25
N TRP A 16 4.73 -26.21 7.96
CA TRP A 16 4.31 -25.91 6.61
C TRP A 16 4.13 -24.40 6.40
N ILE A 17 4.09 -24.03 5.13
CA ILE A 17 3.94 -22.64 4.69
C ILE A 17 2.67 -22.55 3.85
N ILE A 18 1.83 -21.57 4.19
CA ILE A 18 0.73 -21.14 3.34
C ILE A 18 1.13 -19.83 2.70
N THR A 19 1.08 -19.79 1.37
CA THR A 19 1.35 -18.58 0.60
C THR A 19 0.04 -17.94 0.22
N HIS A 20 -0.01 -16.62 0.37
CA HIS A 20 -1.15 -15.79 0.03
C HIS A 20 -0.74 -14.71 -0.97
N HIS A 21 -1.62 -14.41 -1.92
CA HIS A 21 -1.60 -13.14 -2.62
C HIS A 21 -2.33 -12.07 -1.79
N SER A 22 -2.05 -10.80 -2.10
CA SER A 22 -2.72 -9.64 -1.50
C SER A 22 -4.23 -9.73 -1.69
N LEU A 23 -5.01 -9.50 -0.64
CA LEU A 23 -6.46 -9.37 -0.74
C LEU A 23 -6.83 -7.90 -0.92
N VAL A 24 -6.51 -7.05 0.05
CA VAL A 24 -6.81 -5.62 0.00
C VAL A 24 -5.94 -4.87 1.01
N SER A 25 -5.53 -3.66 0.68
CA SER A 25 -5.02 -2.71 1.68
C SER A 25 -6.09 -1.68 1.97
N GLN A 26 -6.47 -1.53 3.24
CA GLN A 26 -7.54 -0.62 3.65
C GLN A 26 -7.43 -0.21 5.12
N ARG A 27 -8.09 0.88 5.50
CA ARG A 27 -8.28 1.30 6.90
C ARG A 27 -9.34 0.45 7.61
N LEU A 28 -9.10 -0.85 7.63
CA LEU A 28 -9.90 -1.86 8.31
C LEU A 28 -9.11 -2.45 9.47
N ASP A 29 -9.79 -2.74 10.57
CA ASP A 29 -9.26 -3.51 11.69
C ASP A 29 -10.43 -4.13 12.44
N PRO A 30 -10.79 -5.40 12.15
CA PRO A 30 -11.95 -6.05 12.78
C PRO A 30 -11.73 -6.38 14.26
N ILE A 31 -10.51 -6.22 14.79
CA ILE A 31 -10.22 -6.44 16.22
C ILE A 31 -10.37 -5.12 16.97
N LEU A 32 -9.58 -4.09 16.62
CA LEU A 32 -9.51 -2.83 17.37
C LEU A 32 -10.57 -1.80 16.94
N SER A 33 -11.09 -1.89 15.72
CA SER A 33 -12.06 -0.93 15.17
C SER A 33 -13.19 -1.65 14.43
N PRO A 34 -13.90 -2.59 15.10
CA PRO A 34 -14.91 -3.40 14.45
C PRO A 34 -16.01 -2.52 13.84
N ASN A 35 -16.30 -2.74 12.56
CA ASN A 35 -17.30 -2.00 11.76
C ASN A 35 -17.07 -0.48 11.67
N THR A 36 -15.89 0.02 12.03
CA THR A 36 -15.53 1.42 11.88
C THR A 36 -14.18 1.57 11.18
N THR A 37 -13.80 2.80 10.89
CA THR A 37 -12.53 3.08 10.23
C THR A 37 -11.37 2.89 11.19
N SER A 38 -10.40 2.05 10.81
CA SER A 38 -9.17 1.87 11.58
C SER A 38 -8.32 3.14 11.63
N ALA A 39 -7.56 3.31 12.72
CA ALA A 39 -6.64 4.42 12.90
C ALA A 39 -5.64 4.55 11.72
N HIS A 40 -5.11 3.43 11.22
CA HIS A 40 -4.18 3.38 10.09
C HIS A 40 -4.55 2.30 9.07
N THR A 41 -3.82 2.27 7.95
CA THR A 41 -4.04 1.29 6.87
C THR A 41 -3.37 -0.04 7.20
N HIS A 42 -4.09 -1.14 7.01
CA HIS A 42 -3.56 -2.49 7.05
C HIS A 42 -3.63 -3.13 5.67
N ALA A 43 -2.72 -4.08 5.44
CA ALA A 43 -2.73 -4.94 4.27
C ALA A 43 -3.20 -6.34 4.68
N PHE A 44 -4.28 -6.81 4.05
CA PHE A 44 -4.98 -8.04 4.39
C PHE A 44 -4.66 -9.15 3.39
N VAL A 45 -4.59 -10.38 3.91
CA VAL A 45 -4.65 -11.64 3.17
C VAL A 45 -5.55 -12.66 3.89
N GLY A 46 -5.85 -13.77 3.24
CA GLY A 46 -6.73 -14.81 3.76
C GLY A 46 -8.17 -14.63 3.27
N SER A 47 -9.14 -14.81 4.15
CA SER A 47 -10.57 -14.77 3.80
C SER A 47 -11.02 -13.41 3.31
N ALA A 48 -11.87 -13.42 2.27
CA ALA A 48 -12.55 -12.22 1.78
C ALA A 48 -13.58 -11.65 2.79
N ALA A 49 -14.02 -12.46 3.76
CA ALA A 49 -14.87 -12.02 4.85
C ALA A 49 -14.00 -11.42 5.96
N ILE A 50 -13.72 -10.12 5.84
CA ILE A 50 -12.91 -9.35 6.81
C ILE A 50 -13.78 -8.87 7.98
N LEU A 51 -15.02 -8.44 7.70
CA LEU A 51 -15.93 -7.91 8.70
C LEU A 51 -16.69 -9.05 9.39
N ASP A 52 -16.97 -8.90 10.69
CA ASP A 52 -17.70 -9.91 11.47
C ASP A 52 -19.14 -10.14 10.98
N SER A 53 -19.73 -9.16 10.30
CA SER A 53 -21.05 -9.26 9.68
C SER A 53 -21.09 -10.18 8.45
N GLN A 54 -19.93 -10.59 7.93
CA GLN A 54 -19.82 -11.41 6.73
C GLN A 54 -19.70 -12.88 7.09
N SER A 55 -20.44 -13.75 6.40
CA SER A 55 -20.26 -15.20 6.56
C SER A 55 -18.92 -15.63 5.98
N LYS A 56 -18.04 -16.13 6.85
CA LYS A 56 -16.70 -16.61 6.48
C LYS A 56 -16.72 -17.95 5.76
N GLU A 57 -17.80 -18.73 5.89
CA GLU A 57 -18.02 -20.03 5.25
C GLU A 57 -18.32 -19.87 3.75
N SER A 58 -19.06 -18.82 3.38
CA SER A 58 -19.48 -18.56 2.00
C SER A 58 -18.42 -17.83 1.17
N MET A 59 -17.43 -17.22 1.82
CA MET A 59 -16.44 -16.38 1.14
C MET A 59 -15.18 -17.14 0.75
N CYS A 60 -14.54 -16.71 -0.34
CA CYS A 60 -13.26 -17.22 -0.80
C CYS A 60 -12.12 -16.86 0.19
N THR A 61 -10.95 -17.44 -0.03
CA THR A 61 -9.71 -17.10 0.69
C THR A 61 -8.59 -16.85 -0.31
N THR A 62 -7.57 -16.05 0.00
CA THR A 62 -6.35 -15.92 -0.83
C THR A 62 -5.32 -17.03 -0.56
N SER A 63 -5.54 -17.85 0.48
CA SER A 63 -4.73 -19.04 0.80
C SER A 63 -4.77 -20.09 -0.32
N ASN A 64 -3.68 -20.86 -0.50
CA ASN A 64 -3.65 -22.05 -1.36
C ASN A 64 -4.38 -23.27 -0.74
N VAL A 65 -4.84 -23.16 0.51
CA VAL A 65 -5.66 -24.16 1.22
C VAL A 65 -7.05 -23.59 1.49
N LYS A 66 -8.08 -24.17 0.86
CA LYS A 66 -9.48 -23.72 0.96
C LYS A 66 -10.06 -23.81 2.37
N ALA A 67 -9.57 -24.75 3.19
CA ALA A 67 -9.93 -24.93 4.58
C ALA A 67 -9.45 -23.77 5.48
N ASP A 68 -8.50 -22.96 5.02
CA ASP A 68 -8.07 -21.76 5.73
C ASP A 68 -8.91 -20.54 5.33
N LYS A 69 -9.92 -20.24 6.14
CA LYS A 69 -10.74 -19.02 6.03
C LYS A 69 -10.37 -17.95 7.06
N SER A 70 -9.17 -18.03 7.62
CA SER A 70 -8.71 -17.04 8.60
C SER A 70 -8.35 -15.72 7.92
N ASN A 71 -8.27 -14.64 8.72
CA ASN A 71 -7.81 -13.34 8.26
C ASN A 71 -6.44 -13.04 8.88
N TYR A 72 -5.54 -12.51 8.05
CA TYR A 72 -4.17 -12.16 8.42
C TYR A 72 -3.91 -10.74 7.93
N TRP A 73 -3.43 -9.85 8.79
CA TRP A 73 -3.05 -8.52 8.34
C TRP A 73 -1.91 -7.92 9.16
N ALA A 74 -1.25 -6.95 8.55
CA ALA A 74 -0.19 -6.15 9.14
C ALA A 74 -0.27 -4.71 8.60
N PRO A 75 0.38 -3.72 9.25
CA PRO A 75 0.39 -2.35 8.75
C PRO A 75 0.93 -2.24 7.34
N GLN A 76 0.22 -1.51 6.48
CA GLN A 76 0.68 -1.18 5.14
C GLN A 76 1.99 -0.38 5.21
N LEU A 77 2.97 -0.74 4.39
CA LEU A 77 4.23 -0.01 4.27
C LEU A 77 4.11 1.13 3.27
N TYR A 78 4.68 2.28 3.60
CA TYR A 78 4.81 3.43 2.71
C TYR A 78 6.29 3.82 2.56
N TYR A 79 6.62 4.45 1.44
CA TYR A 79 7.91 5.07 1.20
C TYR A 79 7.73 6.57 1.06
N TYR A 80 8.40 7.34 1.91
CA TYR A 80 8.41 8.79 1.85
C TYR A 80 9.49 9.26 0.86
N HIS A 81 9.08 10.10 -0.09
CA HIS A 81 9.96 10.72 -1.08
C HIS A 81 10.34 12.14 -0.63
N GLY A 82 11.56 12.32 -0.12
CA GLY A 82 12.01 13.59 0.45
C GLY A 82 11.99 14.80 -0.50
N LYS A 83 12.29 14.60 -1.79
CA LYS A 83 12.27 15.66 -2.82
C LYS A 83 10.85 16.16 -3.14
N GLY A 84 9.91 15.22 -3.31
CA GLY A 84 8.51 15.53 -3.62
C GLY A 84 7.64 15.80 -2.40
N LYS A 85 8.15 15.48 -1.19
CA LYS A 85 7.41 15.51 0.08
C LYS A 85 6.13 14.66 0.09
N THR A 86 6.09 13.62 -0.74
CA THR A 86 4.95 12.71 -0.91
C THR A 86 5.27 11.30 -0.40
N PHE A 87 4.24 10.48 -0.22
CA PHE A 87 4.34 9.05 0.07
C PHE A 87 3.88 8.22 -1.11
N SER A 88 4.47 7.04 -1.23
CA SER A 88 3.98 5.97 -2.10
C SER A 88 3.71 4.73 -1.25
N ALA A 89 2.53 4.13 -1.39
CA ALA A 89 2.28 2.83 -0.81
C ALA A 89 3.23 1.81 -1.44
N VAL A 90 3.94 1.07 -0.60
CA VAL A 90 4.85 0.00 -1.02
C VAL A 90 4.05 -1.27 -1.00
N PRO A 91 3.75 -1.87 -2.15
CA PRO A 91 2.74 -2.90 -2.16
C PRO A 91 3.31 -4.27 -1.81
N ILE A 92 2.43 -5.23 -1.53
CA ILE A 92 2.82 -6.60 -1.16
C ILE A 92 3.08 -7.42 -2.42
N SER A 93 4.22 -8.11 -2.45
CA SER A 93 4.51 -9.17 -3.42
C SER A 93 3.74 -10.44 -3.08
N TYR A 94 3.91 -10.92 -1.85
CA TYR A 94 3.23 -12.10 -1.30
C TYR A 94 3.35 -12.10 0.22
N VAL A 95 2.52 -12.90 0.87
CA VAL A 95 2.61 -13.18 2.30
C VAL A 95 2.80 -14.68 2.49
N ASN A 96 3.77 -15.06 3.32
CA ASN A 96 3.93 -16.43 3.78
C ASN A 96 3.54 -16.52 5.25
N THR A 97 2.63 -17.44 5.54
CA THR A 97 2.18 -17.79 6.89
C THR A 97 2.76 -19.15 7.23
N TYR A 98 3.65 -19.17 8.21
CA TYR A 98 4.30 -20.37 8.71
C TYR A 98 3.54 -20.91 9.90
N TYR A 99 3.33 -22.21 9.86
CA TYR A 99 2.70 -23.00 10.90
C TYR A 99 3.74 -23.97 11.44
N LEU A 100 4.36 -23.60 12.55
CA LEU A 100 5.54 -24.27 13.10
C LEU A 100 5.14 -25.18 14.28
N ASN A 101 5.38 -26.48 14.17
CA ASN A 101 5.09 -27.44 15.25
C ASN A 101 6.17 -27.35 16.34
N ARG A 102 6.15 -26.30 17.17
CA ARG A 102 7.11 -26.05 18.26
C ARG A 102 6.53 -26.54 19.58
N TYR A 103 6.98 -27.70 20.07
CA TYR A 103 6.42 -28.35 21.27
C TYR A 103 6.97 -27.74 22.58
N GLY A 104 8.23 -27.32 22.62
CA GLY A 104 8.90 -26.94 23.86
C GLY A 104 9.48 -28.17 24.59
N PRO A 105 10.41 -27.97 25.55
CA PRO A 105 11.14 -29.08 26.18
C PRO A 105 10.29 -30.08 26.98
N SER A 106 9.19 -29.62 27.61
CA SER A 106 8.34 -30.46 28.46
C SER A 106 7.28 -31.26 27.70
N ILE A 107 6.97 -30.87 26.46
CA ILE A 107 5.90 -31.47 25.67
C ILE A 107 6.48 -32.54 24.75
N LYS A 108 6.07 -33.79 24.96
CA LYS A 108 6.43 -34.90 24.06
C LYS A 108 5.79 -34.70 22.69
N GLN A 109 6.57 -34.88 21.62
CA GLN A 109 6.07 -34.83 20.25
C GLN A 109 5.13 -36.02 19.98
N LYS A 110 3.82 -35.77 20.01
CA LYS A 110 2.77 -36.75 19.74
C LYS A 110 1.49 -36.04 19.28
N ALA A 111 0.61 -36.80 18.63
CA ALA A 111 -0.71 -36.32 18.24
C ALA A 111 -1.48 -35.71 19.44
N GLY A 112 -2.13 -34.58 19.18
CA GLY A 112 -2.92 -33.82 20.12
C GLY A 112 -2.13 -33.03 21.16
N ALA A 113 -0.78 -33.06 21.13
CA ALA A 113 0.04 -32.30 22.06
C ALA A 113 0.12 -30.80 21.70
N LEU A 114 0.06 -30.47 20.41
CA LEU A 114 -0.23 -29.12 19.93
C LEU A 114 -1.71 -29.03 19.56
N LYS A 115 -2.32 -27.87 19.83
CA LYS A 115 -3.73 -27.61 19.49
C LYS A 115 -3.86 -26.72 18.27
N ALA A 116 -4.82 -27.06 17.41
CA ALA A 116 -5.32 -26.17 16.39
C ALA A 116 -5.94 -24.91 17.02
N PHE A 117 -5.89 -23.80 16.30
CA PHE A 117 -6.54 -22.56 16.73
C PHE A 117 -8.06 -22.74 16.73
N PRO A 118 -8.75 -22.50 17.86
CA PRO A 118 -10.21 -22.50 17.86
C PRO A 118 -10.77 -21.47 16.89
N LYS A 119 -11.91 -21.78 16.27
CA LYS A 119 -12.61 -20.83 15.41
C LYS A 119 -13.00 -19.58 16.19
N GLY A 120 -12.71 -18.41 15.63
CA GLY A 120 -12.98 -17.12 16.27
C GLY A 120 -11.87 -16.62 17.22
N LEU A 121 -10.79 -17.38 17.42
CA LEU A 121 -9.61 -16.89 18.16
C LEU A 121 -9.06 -15.61 17.50
N ARG A 122 -8.82 -14.57 18.30
CA ARG A 122 -8.29 -13.27 17.89
C ARG A 122 -6.96 -13.02 18.58
N MET A 123 -5.91 -12.69 17.84
CA MET A 123 -4.60 -12.38 18.43
C MET A 123 -3.98 -11.15 17.79
N ILE A 124 -3.31 -10.34 18.61
CA ILE A 124 -2.40 -9.29 18.15
C ILE A 124 -0.98 -9.64 18.62
N ALA A 125 -0.01 -9.61 17.70
CA ALA A 125 1.41 -9.67 18.02
C ALA A 125 2.06 -8.31 17.73
N GLY A 126 3.03 -7.90 18.55
CA GLY A 126 3.64 -6.57 18.44
C GLY A 126 2.81 -5.49 19.13
N ASN A 127 3.07 -4.22 18.84
CA ASN A 127 2.33 -3.11 19.45
C ASN A 127 2.33 -1.84 18.59
N ALA A 128 1.16 -1.49 18.03
CA ALA A 128 0.96 -0.32 17.17
C ALA A 128 1.33 1.03 17.81
N THR A 129 1.41 1.11 19.14
CA THR A 129 1.70 2.33 19.90
C THR A 129 3.17 2.45 20.32
N GLN A 130 3.98 1.40 20.08
CA GLN A 130 5.38 1.32 20.47
C GLN A 130 6.28 2.12 19.52
N LEU A 131 6.22 3.45 19.62
CA LEU A 131 6.83 4.38 18.66
C LEU A 131 8.20 4.93 19.10
N ASN A 132 8.52 4.80 20.39
CA ASN A 132 9.65 5.47 21.05
C ASN A 132 10.77 4.50 21.46
N GLY A 133 10.93 3.40 20.74
CA GLY A 133 11.96 2.38 21.00
C GLY A 133 11.40 0.96 20.95
N PRO A 134 12.24 -0.09 20.98
CA PRO A 134 11.78 -1.48 21.00
C PRO A 134 11.00 -1.78 22.29
N SER A 135 10.27 -2.89 22.30
CA SER A 135 9.60 -3.37 23.52
C SER A 135 10.60 -3.55 24.67
N SER A 136 10.21 -3.20 25.89
CA SER A 136 10.98 -3.51 27.10
C SER A 136 10.98 -5.00 27.43
N ASP A 137 10.01 -5.75 26.92
CA ASP A 137 9.99 -7.20 26.97
C ASP A 137 10.91 -7.76 25.87
N ALA A 138 12.02 -8.37 26.28
CA ALA A 138 13.03 -8.89 25.36
C ALA A 138 12.49 -10.00 24.43
N THR A 139 11.50 -10.78 24.87
CA THR A 139 10.89 -11.83 24.04
C THR A 139 10.02 -11.20 22.96
N LYS A 140 9.18 -10.23 23.34
CA LYS A 140 8.36 -9.46 22.39
C LYS A 140 9.21 -8.67 21.41
N ALA A 141 10.33 -8.10 21.86
CA ALA A 141 11.27 -7.39 20.99
C ALA A 141 11.91 -8.31 19.93
N LYS A 142 12.22 -9.56 20.29
CA LYS A 142 12.74 -10.58 19.34
C LYS A 142 11.67 -11.15 18.41
N ALA A 143 10.39 -10.99 18.74
CA ALA A 143 9.30 -11.49 17.93
C ALA A 143 9.17 -10.74 16.60
N VAL A 144 9.69 -9.51 16.51
CA VAL A 144 9.60 -8.64 15.33
C VAL A 144 10.98 -8.45 14.72
N SER A 145 11.10 -8.68 13.41
CA SER A 145 12.32 -8.38 12.68
C SER A 145 12.05 -8.01 11.22
N PHE A 146 13.08 -7.48 10.57
CA PHE A 146 13.05 -7.01 9.19
C PHE A 146 14.24 -7.59 8.43
N VAL A 147 14.03 -7.89 7.15
CA VAL A 147 15.10 -8.36 6.26
C VAL A 147 15.03 -7.59 4.95
N CYS A 148 16.16 -7.02 4.55
CA CYS A 148 16.35 -6.51 3.20
C CYS A 148 16.73 -7.68 2.29
N LEU A 149 15.81 -8.11 1.41
CA LEU A 149 16.05 -9.29 0.58
C LEU A 149 16.97 -8.96 -0.60
N SER A 150 17.93 -9.85 -0.84
CA SER A 150 18.84 -9.86 -1.99
C SER A 150 18.94 -11.26 -2.59
N SER A 151 19.74 -11.45 -3.64
CA SER A 151 19.97 -12.77 -4.26
C SER A 151 20.52 -13.82 -3.31
N THR A 152 21.22 -13.41 -2.24
CA THR A 152 21.76 -14.28 -1.18
C THR A 152 20.98 -14.17 0.13
N GLY A 153 19.86 -13.44 0.14
CA GLY A 153 19.13 -13.08 1.36
C GLY A 153 19.71 -11.83 2.03
N GLY A 154 19.43 -11.65 3.32
CA GLY A 154 19.94 -10.54 4.12
C GLY A 154 19.85 -10.86 5.62
N PRO A 155 20.64 -10.17 6.46
CA PRO A 155 20.55 -10.34 7.91
C PRO A 155 19.20 -9.86 8.44
N GLN A 156 18.74 -10.46 9.54
CA GLN A 156 17.60 -9.94 10.30
C GLN A 156 18.03 -8.70 11.09
N THR A 157 17.20 -7.66 11.06
CA THR A 157 17.39 -6.41 11.79
C THR A 157 16.16 -6.08 12.63
N ASN A 158 16.34 -5.31 13.70
CA ASN A 158 15.23 -4.90 14.60
C ASN A 158 14.57 -3.58 14.17
N THR A 159 15.00 -3.04 13.03
CA THR A 159 14.50 -1.80 12.44
C THR A 159 14.32 -1.98 10.93
N LEU A 160 13.46 -1.15 10.34
CA LEU A 160 13.27 -1.07 8.89
C LEU A 160 14.59 -0.83 8.15
N PRO A 161 14.79 -1.45 6.97
CA PRO A 161 15.90 -1.13 6.09
C PRO A 161 15.96 0.36 5.74
N LYS A 162 17.17 0.91 5.58
CA LYS A 162 17.37 2.34 5.30
C LYS A 162 16.95 2.76 3.88
N GLY A 163 16.80 1.82 2.96
CA GLY A 163 16.52 2.10 1.56
C GLY A 163 15.98 0.88 0.82
N PRO A 164 15.51 1.07 -0.43
CA PRO A 164 14.90 0.00 -1.22
C PRO A 164 15.77 -1.24 -1.35
N CYS A 165 15.13 -2.40 -1.22
CA CYS A 165 15.77 -3.70 -1.29
C CYS A 165 15.51 -4.35 -2.67
N PRO A 166 16.51 -4.95 -3.33
CA PRO A 166 16.33 -5.41 -4.71
C PRO A 166 15.28 -6.52 -4.86
N TRP A 167 15.06 -7.34 -3.82
CA TRP A 167 14.07 -8.42 -3.81
C TRP A 167 12.91 -8.14 -2.82
N GLY A 168 12.78 -6.89 -2.37
CA GLY A 168 11.76 -6.48 -1.41
C GLY A 168 12.22 -6.46 0.04
N ILE A 169 11.36 -5.90 0.89
CA ILE A 169 11.53 -5.90 2.35
C ILE A 169 10.62 -6.96 2.92
N ARG A 170 11.19 -7.89 3.68
CA ARG A 170 10.42 -8.88 4.42
C ARG A 170 10.29 -8.42 5.86
N THR A 171 9.07 -8.09 6.27
CA THR A 171 8.74 -7.88 7.67
C THR A 171 8.34 -9.22 8.27
N GLN A 172 8.77 -9.47 9.50
CA GLN A 172 8.67 -10.76 10.15
C GLN A 172 8.06 -10.58 11.54
N ILE A 173 7.08 -11.40 11.89
CA ILE A 173 6.50 -11.40 13.24
C ILE A 173 6.04 -12.78 13.68
N VAL A 174 6.48 -13.19 14.88
CA VAL A 174 6.05 -14.43 15.55
C VAL A 174 4.90 -14.11 16.51
N PHE A 175 3.84 -14.91 16.50
CA PHE A 175 2.74 -14.76 17.44
C PHE A 175 2.98 -15.52 18.75
N PRO A 176 2.39 -15.06 19.87
CA PRO A 176 2.21 -15.88 21.06
C PRO A 176 1.65 -17.28 20.72
N SER A 177 2.18 -18.32 21.35
CA SER A 177 1.79 -19.72 21.07
C SER A 177 1.25 -20.47 22.29
N CYS A 178 1.07 -19.78 23.42
CA CYS A 178 0.50 -20.35 24.64
C CYS A 178 -0.84 -19.70 24.92
N TRP A 179 -1.87 -20.49 25.20
CA TRP A 179 -3.24 -20.05 25.39
C TRP A 179 -3.75 -20.42 26.78
N ASP A 180 -4.58 -19.56 27.36
CA ASP A 180 -5.20 -19.78 28.67
C ASP A 180 -6.17 -20.98 28.72
N GLY A 181 -6.51 -21.55 27.56
CA GLY A 181 -7.39 -22.71 27.43
C GLY A 181 -8.87 -22.38 27.47
N LYS A 182 -9.24 -21.10 27.51
CA LYS A 182 -10.62 -20.65 27.74
C LYS A 182 -11.07 -19.53 26.79
N ASN A 183 -10.31 -18.45 26.67
CA ASN A 183 -10.80 -17.22 26.07
C ASN A 183 -10.35 -17.09 24.61
N LEU A 184 -11.29 -16.93 23.69
CA LEU A 184 -10.98 -16.69 22.26
C LEU A 184 -10.44 -15.28 21.98
N ASP A 185 -10.64 -14.37 22.93
CA ASP A 185 -10.16 -13.00 22.88
C ASP A 185 -10.11 -12.44 24.31
N SER A 186 -9.35 -11.37 24.51
CA SER A 186 -9.30 -10.60 25.75
C SER A 186 -9.56 -9.13 25.45
N SER A 187 -9.88 -8.32 26.46
CA SER A 187 -10.16 -6.89 26.25
C SER A 187 -9.01 -6.09 25.63
N ASP A 188 -7.78 -6.59 25.78
CA ASP A 188 -6.55 -6.04 25.17
C ASP A 188 -6.06 -6.84 23.96
N HIS A 189 -6.82 -7.87 23.56
CA HIS A 189 -6.53 -8.81 22.47
C HIS A 189 -5.19 -9.55 22.55
N GLN A 190 -4.56 -9.55 23.74
CA GLN A 190 -3.22 -10.08 23.97
C GLN A 190 -3.11 -10.90 25.25
N SER A 191 -3.80 -10.57 26.34
CA SER A 191 -3.62 -11.21 27.65
C SER A 191 -4.17 -12.64 27.78
N HIS A 192 -5.00 -13.10 26.85
CA HIS A 192 -5.46 -14.50 26.78
C HIS A 192 -4.43 -15.44 26.11
N VAL A 193 -3.35 -14.87 25.55
CA VAL A 193 -2.23 -15.61 24.97
C VAL A 193 -0.88 -15.12 25.52
N ALA A 194 0.13 -15.98 25.49
CA ALA A 194 1.47 -15.67 25.97
C ALA A 194 2.55 -16.24 25.06
N TYR A 195 3.70 -15.55 25.03
CA TYR A 195 4.91 -16.15 24.47
C TYR A 195 5.42 -17.27 25.38
N PRO A 196 6.16 -18.24 24.82
CA PRO A 196 6.78 -19.29 25.62
C PRO A 196 7.81 -18.73 26.61
N LEU A 197 8.06 -19.50 27.67
CA LEU A 197 9.14 -19.23 28.62
C LEU A 197 10.51 -19.42 27.95
N GLY A 198 11.55 -18.79 28.50
CA GLY A 198 12.94 -18.98 28.04
C GLY A 198 13.47 -17.89 27.09
N GLY A 199 12.70 -16.83 26.85
CA GLY A 199 13.21 -15.61 26.21
C GLY A 199 13.31 -15.67 24.68
N PHE A 200 12.66 -16.65 24.05
CA PHE A 200 12.55 -16.80 22.59
C PHE A 200 11.07 -16.94 22.19
N PRO A 201 10.62 -16.21 21.16
CA PRO A 201 9.19 -16.12 20.85
C PRO A 201 8.59 -17.41 20.28
N ASP A 202 9.40 -18.26 19.63
CA ASP A 202 8.93 -19.51 18.99
C ASP A 202 9.37 -20.78 19.71
N ASN A 203 10.11 -20.69 20.81
CA ASN A 203 10.70 -21.83 21.50
C ASN A 203 10.55 -21.74 23.02
N GLY A 204 10.15 -22.85 23.64
CA GLY A 204 10.00 -22.97 25.09
C GLY A 204 8.66 -23.57 25.51
N ASP A 205 8.56 -23.83 26.80
CA ASP A 205 7.34 -24.30 27.45
C ASP A 205 6.37 -23.16 27.71
N CYS A 206 5.09 -23.49 27.85
CA CYS A 206 4.10 -22.50 28.20
C CYS A 206 4.12 -22.14 29.69
N PRO A 207 3.85 -20.88 30.05
CA PRO A 207 3.65 -20.52 31.44
C PRO A 207 2.39 -21.21 32.00
N SER A 208 2.35 -21.42 33.30
CA SER A 208 1.21 -22.05 33.98
C SER A 208 -0.12 -21.29 33.80
N SER A 209 -0.05 -19.98 33.55
CA SER A 209 -1.22 -19.15 33.23
C SER A 209 -1.80 -19.43 31.83
N HIS A 210 -1.02 -20.03 30.92
CA HIS A 210 -1.40 -20.29 29.54
C HIS A 210 -1.04 -21.73 29.12
N PRO A 211 -1.63 -22.76 29.75
CA PRO A 211 -1.11 -24.12 29.68
C PRO A 211 -1.32 -24.81 28.33
N VAL A 212 -2.13 -24.26 27.41
CA VAL A 212 -2.42 -24.89 26.12
C VAL A 212 -1.43 -24.38 25.06
N LYS A 213 -0.64 -25.29 24.49
CA LYS A 213 0.30 -24.95 23.41
C LYS A 213 -0.39 -25.03 22.04
N PHE A 214 -0.46 -23.90 21.35
CA PHE A 214 -0.81 -23.86 19.94
C PHE A 214 0.39 -24.17 19.06
N GLN A 215 0.11 -24.52 17.81
CA GLN A 215 1.09 -24.39 16.75
C GLN A 215 1.59 -22.94 16.67
N THR A 216 2.90 -22.72 16.51
CA THR A 216 3.45 -21.35 16.46
C THR A 216 3.19 -20.76 15.08
N LEU A 217 2.50 -19.61 15.06
CA LEU A 217 2.23 -18.84 13.86
C LEU A 217 3.34 -17.81 13.64
N PHE A 218 3.89 -17.77 12.42
CA PHE A 218 4.93 -16.82 12.03
C PHE A 218 4.64 -16.21 10.67
N TYR A 219 4.63 -14.88 10.57
CA TYR A 219 4.32 -14.17 9.35
C TYR A 219 5.58 -13.66 8.66
N GLU A 220 5.56 -13.71 7.33
CA GLU A 220 6.46 -12.97 6.46
C GLU A 220 5.64 -12.16 5.46
N PHE A 221 5.57 -10.84 5.65
CA PHE A 221 4.99 -9.92 4.67
C PHE A 221 6.12 -9.36 3.81
N VAL A 222 6.10 -9.66 2.50
CA VAL A 222 7.14 -9.21 1.57
C VAL A 222 6.62 -8.04 0.74
N TYR A 223 7.18 -6.86 0.99
CA TYR A 223 6.85 -5.62 0.30
C TYR A 223 7.78 -5.38 -0.90
N ALA A 224 7.21 -5.10 -2.08
CA ALA A 224 7.91 -4.88 -3.33
C ALA A 224 8.58 -3.49 -3.37
N THR A 225 9.91 -3.45 -3.29
CA THR A 225 10.67 -2.19 -3.25
C THR A 225 11.53 -1.94 -4.49
N LYS A 226 11.59 -2.88 -5.44
CA LYS A 226 12.55 -2.84 -6.56
C LYS A 226 12.39 -1.60 -7.46
N ASP A 227 11.15 -1.13 -7.65
CA ASP A 227 10.83 -0.04 -8.57
C ASP A 227 10.80 1.34 -7.87
N LEU A 228 11.15 1.41 -6.58
CA LEU A 228 11.20 2.68 -5.86
C LEU A 228 12.45 3.47 -6.24
N ALA A 229 12.25 4.66 -6.81
CA ALA A 229 13.34 5.58 -7.12
C ALA A 229 14.08 6.04 -5.84
N VAL A 230 15.35 5.66 -5.73
CA VAL A 230 16.23 6.09 -4.63
C VAL A 230 16.56 7.57 -4.79
N SER A 231 16.16 8.41 -3.83
CA SER A 231 16.59 9.81 -3.82
C SER A 231 17.92 9.95 -3.08
N SER A 232 18.90 10.60 -3.72
CA SER A 232 20.23 10.91 -3.16
C SER A 232 20.22 11.97 -2.04
N THR A 233 19.07 12.56 -1.71
CA THR A 233 18.97 13.72 -0.80
C THR A 233 18.84 13.40 0.69
N GLY A 234 18.97 12.12 1.09
CA GLY A 234 19.08 11.71 2.50
C GLY A 234 17.84 11.90 3.37
N LYS A 235 16.69 12.30 2.81
CA LYS A 235 15.42 12.53 3.53
C LYS A 235 14.28 11.59 3.13
N SER A 236 14.56 10.56 2.33
CA SER A 236 13.59 9.51 1.98
C SER A 236 13.73 8.30 2.89
N GLY A 237 12.66 7.54 3.08
CA GLY A 237 12.70 6.32 3.89
C GLY A 237 11.35 5.64 4.01
N PHE A 238 11.37 4.42 4.53
CA PHE A 238 10.16 3.67 4.80
C PHE A 238 9.44 4.16 6.05
N VAL A 239 8.12 4.10 6.03
CA VAL A 239 7.25 4.46 7.13
C VAL A 239 6.08 3.49 7.18
N LEU A 240 5.82 2.89 8.34
CA LEU A 240 4.60 2.11 8.59
C LEU A 240 3.38 3.04 8.57
N ALA A 241 2.21 2.51 8.23
CA ALA A 241 0.97 3.28 8.09
C ALA A 241 0.62 4.13 9.32
N ASN A 242 1.05 3.74 10.52
CA ASN A 242 0.84 4.47 11.78
C ASN A 242 1.84 5.63 12.03
N GLY A 243 2.76 5.88 11.09
CA GLY A 243 3.75 6.95 11.16
C GLY A 243 5.11 6.57 11.72
N ASP A 244 5.39 5.28 11.94
CA ASP A 244 6.69 4.80 12.42
C ASP A 244 7.66 4.50 11.27
N ALA A 245 8.74 5.28 11.17
CA ALA A 245 9.80 5.10 10.20
C ALA A 245 10.98 4.25 10.72
N VAL A 246 10.91 3.74 11.94
CA VAL A 246 11.94 2.87 12.54
C VAL A 246 11.48 1.41 12.56
N GLY A 247 10.20 1.15 12.80
CA GLY A 247 9.59 -0.19 12.76
C GLY A 247 9.33 -0.83 14.12
N HIS A 248 9.53 -0.11 15.23
CA HIS A 248 9.26 -0.61 16.58
C HIS A 248 7.79 -0.91 16.86
N SER A 249 6.90 -0.24 16.14
CA SER A 249 5.46 -0.39 16.26
C SER A 249 4.86 -1.40 15.28
N PHE A 250 5.72 -2.15 14.55
CA PHE A 250 5.25 -3.21 13.70
C PHE A 250 4.47 -4.23 14.53
N HIS A 251 3.31 -4.60 14.00
CA HIS A 251 2.39 -5.55 14.60
C HIS A 251 1.75 -6.35 13.48
N ALA A 252 1.09 -7.42 13.87
CA ALA A 252 0.19 -8.14 12.98
C ALA A 252 -0.91 -8.79 13.79
N ASP A 253 -1.95 -9.14 13.07
CA ASP A 253 -3.21 -9.52 13.65
C ASP A 253 -3.69 -10.82 12.98
N PHE A 254 -4.49 -11.56 13.74
CA PHE A 254 -4.98 -12.86 13.33
C PHE A 254 -6.40 -13.07 13.82
N VAL A 255 -7.28 -13.53 12.94
CA VAL A 255 -8.58 -14.11 13.32
C VAL A 255 -8.68 -15.50 12.73
N SER A 256 -8.63 -16.52 13.59
CA SER A 256 -8.74 -17.91 13.16
C SER A 256 -10.13 -18.21 12.63
N HIS A 257 -10.20 -18.71 11.40
CA HIS A 257 -11.40 -19.33 10.82
C HIS A 257 -11.01 -20.57 10.01
N TRP A 258 -9.98 -21.28 10.48
CA TRP A 258 -9.65 -22.60 9.99
C TRP A 258 -10.80 -23.59 10.18
N ASP A 259 -10.93 -24.51 9.23
CA ASP A 259 -11.51 -25.81 9.54
C ASP A 259 -10.62 -26.50 10.58
N THR A 260 -11.12 -26.58 11.81
CA THR A 260 -10.36 -27.05 12.97
C THR A 260 -9.98 -28.52 12.86
N ASP A 261 -10.79 -29.32 12.15
CA ASP A 261 -10.54 -30.75 12.00
C ASP A 261 -9.42 -30.99 10.98
N VAL A 262 -9.44 -30.24 9.86
CA VAL A 262 -8.34 -30.24 8.88
C VAL A 262 -7.05 -29.75 9.53
N LEU A 263 -7.10 -28.63 10.26
CA LEU A 263 -5.91 -28.07 10.90
C LEU A 263 -5.35 -29.00 11.99
N GLN A 264 -6.20 -29.56 12.86
CA GLN A 264 -5.74 -30.48 13.90
C GLN A 264 -5.16 -31.76 13.31
N SER A 265 -5.80 -32.34 12.29
CA SER A 265 -5.27 -33.51 11.58
C SER A 265 -3.93 -33.20 10.92
N ALA A 266 -3.76 -32.01 10.33
CA ALA A 266 -2.49 -31.58 9.77
C ALA A 266 -1.39 -31.42 10.84
N ILE A 267 -1.72 -30.84 12.01
CA ILE A 267 -0.79 -30.71 13.13
C ILE A 267 -0.28 -32.10 13.58
N ASP A 268 -1.19 -33.08 13.63
CA ASP A 268 -0.90 -34.41 14.14
C ASP A 268 -0.19 -35.30 13.11
N ASP A 269 -0.53 -35.19 11.82
CA ASP A 269 -0.06 -36.10 10.77
C ASP A 269 1.08 -35.53 9.90
N CYS A 270 1.17 -34.20 9.72
CA CYS A 270 2.21 -33.57 8.89
C CYS A 270 3.54 -33.45 9.66
N THR A 271 4.30 -34.55 9.74
CA THR A 271 5.51 -34.68 10.57
C THR A 271 6.82 -34.26 9.89
N THR A 272 6.77 -33.84 8.62
CA THR A 272 7.93 -33.35 7.86
C THR A 272 7.80 -31.86 7.53
N ASN A 273 8.91 -31.22 7.14
CA ASN A 273 8.87 -29.85 6.66
C ASN A 273 8.26 -29.81 5.24
N LEU A 274 7.14 -29.11 5.08
CA LEU A 274 6.44 -29.00 3.81
C LEU A 274 6.75 -27.64 3.17
N PHE A 275 7.73 -27.64 2.28
CA PHE A 275 8.10 -26.47 1.47
C PHE A 275 7.39 -26.54 0.12
N ASN A 276 6.33 -25.76 -0.07
CA ASN A 276 5.51 -25.77 -1.31
C ASN A 276 5.03 -27.18 -1.72
N ASP A 277 5.00 -28.13 -0.78
CA ASP A 277 4.61 -29.52 -1.02
C ASP A 277 3.50 -29.94 -0.06
N LEU A 278 2.47 -29.10 0.08
CA LEU A 278 1.31 -29.41 0.94
C LEU A 278 0.59 -30.69 0.51
N LYS A 279 0.70 -31.07 -0.77
CA LYS A 279 0.10 -32.29 -1.35
C LYS A 279 0.65 -33.60 -0.76
N SER A 280 1.86 -33.60 -0.20
CA SER A 280 2.41 -34.79 0.44
C SER A 280 1.80 -35.05 1.82
N CYS A 281 1.07 -34.09 2.39
CA CYS A 281 0.32 -34.29 3.61
C CYS A 281 -1.18 -34.51 3.35
N LYS A 282 -1.64 -35.73 3.67
CA LYS A 282 -3.01 -36.21 3.40
C LYS A 282 -4.14 -35.27 3.86
N PRO A 283 -4.11 -34.68 5.08
CA PRO A 283 -5.14 -33.73 5.52
C PRO A 283 -5.37 -32.54 4.58
N PHE A 284 -4.34 -32.07 3.86
CA PHE A 284 -4.49 -30.93 2.95
C PHE A 284 -5.06 -31.30 1.58
N VAL A 285 -4.88 -32.54 1.12
CA VAL A 285 -5.14 -32.92 -0.29
C VAL A 285 -6.55 -32.53 -0.76
N ALA A 286 -7.59 -32.77 0.05
CA ALA A 286 -8.97 -32.43 -0.30
C ALA A 286 -9.25 -30.91 -0.30
N SER A 287 -8.42 -30.14 0.39
CA SER A 287 -8.58 -28.71 0.62
C SER A 287 -7.67 -27.86 -0.26
N LEU A 288 -6.72 -28.43 -1.01
CA LEU A 288 -5.84 -27.67 -1.88
C LEU A 288 -6.62 -27.00 -3.02
N LYS A 289 -6.21 -25.78 -3.36
CA LYS A 289 -6.67 -25.13 -4.59
C LYS A 289 -5.98 -25.73 -5.79
N ASP A 290 -6.76 -25.84 -6.87
CA ASP A 290 -6.26 -26.24 -8.18
C ASP A 290 -6.10 -24.96 -9.01
N GLU A 291 -4.92 -24.33 -8.89
CA GLU A 291 -4.63 -23.08 -9.61
C GLU A 291 -4.72 -23.25 -11.14
N SER A 292 -4.57 -24.48 -11.66
CA SER A 292 -4.68 -24.77 -13.10
C SER A 292 -6.11 -24.72 -13.64
N LYS A 293 -7.11 -24.85 -12.76
CA LYS A 293 -8.54 -24.69 -13.08
C LYS A 293 -9.07 -23.28 -12.83
N ASP A 294 -8.26 -22.42 -12.18
CA ASP A 294 -8.59 -21.01 -11.93
C ASP A 294 -8.20 -20.08 -13.09
N ASN A 295 -7.67 -20.61 -14.20
CA ASN A 295 -7.50 -19.91 -15.50
C ASN A 295 -8.86 -19.64 -16.20
N GLY A 296 -9.79 -19.06 -15.44
CA GLY A 296 -11.22 -18.86 -15.75
C GLY A 296 -12.14 -18.87 -14.52
N GLY A 297 -11.61 -19.11 -13.32
CA GLY A 297 -12.35 -19.19 -12.04
C GLY A 297 -12.21 -17.91 -11.21
N SER A 298 -13.25 -17.57 -10.44
CA SER A 298 -13.33 -16.32 -9.65
C SER A 298 -12.17 -16.20 -8.65
N TYR A 299 -11.16 -15.40 -8.99
CA TYR A 299 -10.15 -14.90 -8.07
C TYR A 299 -10.81 -14.36 -6.79
N CYS A 300 -10.11 -14.50 -5.66
CA CYS A 300 -10.72 -14.14 -4.40
C CYS A 300 -10.82 -12.64 -4.21
N THR A 301 -12.05 -12.14 -4.17
CA THR A 301 -12.37 -10.71 -4.00
C THR A 301 -13.10 -10.45 -2.71
N THR A 302 -12.85 -9.31 -2.10
CA THR A 302 -13.66 -8.81 -0.98
C THR A 302 -14.51 -7.62 -1.38
N LYS A 303 -15.68 -7.47 -0.72
CA LYS A 303 -16.49 -6.24 -0.76
C LYS A 303 -16.30 -5.38 0.49
N SER A 304 -15.40 -5.78 1.38
CA SER A 304 -15.12 -5.07 2.62
C SER A 304 -14.38 -3.78 2.31
N SER A 305 -15.11 -2.67 2.37
CA SER A 305 -14.54 -1.34 2.38
C SER A 305 -15.35 -0.47 3.33
N VAL A 306 -14.66 0.27 4.19
CA VAL A 306 -15.28 1.20 5.15
C VAL A 306 -14.94 2.66 4.86
N VAL A 307 -14.03 2.94 3.91
CA VAL A 307 -13.65 4.33 3.55
C VAL A 307 -13.41 4.47 2.06
N GLY A 308 -13.99 5.50 1.44
CA GLY A 308 -13.64 5.96 0.09
C GLY A 308 -12.34 6.76 0.03
N GLU A 309 -11.37 6.43 0.88
CA GLU A 309 -10.05 7.08 0.95
C GLU A 309 -9.06 6.29 0.11
N ARG A 310 -8.21 7.01 -0.64
CA ARG A 310 -7.12 6.38 -1.39
C ARG A 310 -6.02 5.95 -0.43
N VAL A 311 -5.72 4.65 -0.38
CA VAL A 311 -4.63 4.12 0.47
C VAL A 311 -3.47 3.52 -0.32
N MET A 312 -3.68 3.20 -1.60
CA MET A 312 -2.65 2.65 -2.49
C MET A 312 -2.17 3.67 -3.53
N GLY A 313 -1.05 3.36 -4.20
CA GLY A 313 -0.42 4.22 -5.21
C GLY A 313 0.53 5.29 -4.63
N SER A 314 0.95 6.22 -5.48
CA SER A 314 1.94 7.27 -5.19
C SER A 314 1.34 8.67 -5.07
N GLY A 315 2.12 9.63 -4.55
CA GLY A 315 1.75 11.04 -4.54
C GLY A 315 0.89 11.48 -3.35
N HIS A 316 0.74 10.64 -2.33
CA HIS A 316 0.02 11.00 -1.10
C HIS A 316 0.78 12.11 -0.37
N THR A 317 0.11 13.19 0.05
CA THR A 317 0.76 14.32 0.76
C THR A 317 0.96 14.04 2.25
N SER A 318 0.11 13.18 2.81
CA SER A 318 0.14 12.61 4.17
C SER A 318 -0.05 11.09 4.10
N LEU A 319 0.16 10.38 5.21
CA LEU A 319 -0.28 8.98 5.29
C LEU A 319 -1.82 8.95 5.37
N PRO A 320 -2.47 7.90 4.84
CA PRO A 320 -3.92 7.77 4.97
C PRO A 320 -4.39 7.80 6.42
N GLY A 321 -5.56 8.39 6.64
CA GLY A 321 -6.05 8.78 7.97
C GLY A 321 -5.39 10.06 8.50
N CYS A 322 -4.68 10.80 7.65
CA CYS A 322 -4.03 12.07 7.99
C CYS A 322 -2.94 11.89 9.06
N LEU A 323 -2.26 10.74 9.03
CA LEU A 323 -1.24 10.40 10.00
C LEU A 323 0.09 11.06 9.64
N TYR A 324 0.79 11.53 10.67
CA TYR A 324 2.10 12.14 10.54
C TYR A 324 3.20 11.16 10.91
N VAL A 325 4.38 11.38 10.35
CA VAL A 325 5.57 10.59 10.68
C VAL A 325 6.09 11.03 12.04
N LYS A 326 6.21 10.08 12.97
CA LYS A 326 6.54 10.34 14.38
C LYS A 326 8.04 10.30 14.66
N ASN A 327 8.78 9.46 13.94
CA ASN A 327 10.22 9.26 14.08
C ASN A 327 10.87 9.10 12.69
N GLY A 328 12.19 9.23 12.56
CA GLY A 328 12.88 9.11 11.27
C GLY A 328 12.62 10.28 10.28
N PRO A 329 12.70 10.05 8.94
CA PRO A 329 12.55 11.10 7.93
C PRO A 329 11.17 11.80 8.00
N LYS A 330 11.14 13.14 7.86
CA LYS A 330 9.92 13.97 8.02
C LYS A 330 9.30 13.98 9.43
N ALA A 331 9.98 13.47 10.46
CA ALA A 331 9.45 13.52 11.83
C ALA A 331 9.09 14.94 12.26
N ILE A 332 7.83 15.18 12.61
CA ILE A 332 7.40 16.45 13.21
C ILE A 332 7.56 16.32 14.73
N ARG A 333 8.69 16.81 15.27
CA ARG A 333 8.95 16.77 16.71
C ARG A 333 7.97 17.70 17.43
N GLY A 334 7.27 17.18 18.45
CA GLY A 334 6.31 17.98 19.24
C GLY A 334 4.94 18.15 18.59
N ALA A 335 4.66 17.47 17.46
CA ALA A 335 3.31 17.38 16.89
C ALA A 335 2.41 16.55 17.80
N GLY A 336 1.81 17.19 18.80
CA GLY A 336 0.71 16.63 19.57
C GLY A 336 -0.59 16.58 18.77
N LYS A 337 -1.71 16.47 19.51
CA LYS A 337 -3.10 16.49 19.01
C LYS A 337 -3.38 17.65 18.02
N GLU A 338 -2.76 18.80 18.24
CA GLU A 338 -2.91 20.02 17.43
C GLU A 338 -2.45 19.90 15.96
N ALA A 339 -1.40 19.10 15.70
CA ALA A 339 -0.94 18.84 14.33
C ALA A 339 -1.82 17.80 13.62
N ALA A 340 -2.39 16.85 14.37
CA ALA A 340 -3.38 15.90 13.86
C ALA A 340 -4.71 16.60 13.56
N ASP A 341 -5.15 17.54 14.41
CA ASP A 341 -6.36 18.34 14.19
C ASP A 341 -6.19 19.28 12.98
N LYS A 342 -5.02 19.88 12.78
CA LYS A 342 -4.70 20.66 11.57
C LYS A 342 -4.64 19.79 10.31
N CYS A 343 -4.02 18.61 10.36
CA CYS A 343 -3.98 17.69 9.22
C CYS A 343 -5.37 17.12 8.89
N ALA A 344 -6.21 16.86 9.90
CA ALA A 344 -7.60 16.44 9.72
C ALA A 344 -8.48 17.59 9.18
N ALA A 345 -8.21 18.85 9.53
CA ALA A 345 -8.85 20.02 8.93
C ALA A 345 -8.39 20.20 7.47
N GLU A 346 -7.08 20.10 7.20
CA GLU A 346 -6.50 20.16 5.85
C GLU A 346 -6.97 18.99 4.97
N ALA A 347 -7.21 17.80 5.51
CA ALA A 347 -7.75 16.66 4.77
C ALA A 347 -9.28 16.68 4.63
N LYS A 348 -10.00 17.43 5.47
CA LYS A 348 -11.41 17.77 5.21
C LYS A 348 -11.55 18.81 4.10
N GLU A 349 -10.56 19.69 3.92
CA GLU A 349 -10.52 20.69 2.85
C GLU A 349 -9.82 20.22 1.56
N LYS A 350 -8.85 19.30 1.64
CA LYS A 350 -7.98 18.83 0.52
C LYS A 350 -7.84 17.31 0.43
N GLY A 351 -8.61 16.53 1.18
CA GLY A 351 -8.48 15.07 1.19
C GLY A 351 -8.54 14.56 -0.24
N GLN A 352 -7.45 13.93 -0.71
CA GLN A 352 -7.47 13.23 -1.99
C GLN A 352 -8.59 12.20 -1.85
N PRO A 353 -9.73 12.39 -2.55
CA PRO A 353 -10.74 11.36 -2.60
C PRO A 353 -10.04 10.11 -3.15
N ALA A 354 -10.57 8.89 -2.88
CA ALA A 354 -10.27 7.78 -3.77
C ALA A 354 -10.35 8.32 -5.21
N ILE A 355 -9.23 8.30 -5.93
CA ILE A 355 -9.21 8.76 -7.32
C ILE A 355 -10.06 7.73 -8.05
N LYS A 356 -11.36 7.97 -8.12
CA LYS A 356 -12.24 7.25 -9.02
C LYS A 356 -11.86 7.74 -10.40
N ALA A 357 -10.86 7.11 -10.98
CA ALA A 357 -10.72 7.13 -12.41
C ALA A 357 -12.09 6.69 -12.96
N ALA A 358 -12.73 7.55 -13.75
CA ALA A 358 -14.03 7.20 -14.33
C ALA A 358 -13.77 6.00 -15.23
N SER A 359 -14.33 4.84 -14.87
CA SER A 359 -14.16 3.63 -15.68
C SER A 359 -14.69 3.94 -17.08
N GLY A 360 -13.80 3.85 -18.05
CA GLY A 360 -14.13 3.91 -19.47
C GLY A 360 -14.86 2.66 -19.93
N GLY A 361 -14.82 1.57 -19.15
CA GLY A 361 -15.50 0.30 -19.41
C GLY A 361 -14.55 -0.90 -19.52
N CYS A 362 -15.10 -2.04 -19.94
CA CYS A 362 -14.37 -3.27 -20.24
C CYS A 362 -14.22 -3.44 -21.77
N PHE A 363 -13.00 -3.66 -22.24
CA PHE A 363 -12.66 -3.73 -23.67
C PHE A 363 -11.79 -4.94 -23.98
N TYR A 364 -11.87 -5.43 -25.22
CA TYR A 364 -11.07 -6.56 -25.66
C TYR A 364 -9.69 -6.05 -26.12
N ASP A 365 -8.64 -6.78 -25.77
CA ASP A 365 -7.32 -6.57 -26.33
C ASP A 365 -7.17 -7.35 -27.63
N ASN A 366 -7.01 -6.63 -28.74
CA ASN A 366 -6.85 -7.18 -30.09
C ASN A 366 -5.69 -8.17 -30.21
N ALA A 367 -4.71 -8.13 -29.30
CA ALA A 367 -3.65 -9.15 -29.24
C ALA A 367 -4.18 -10.57 -29.01
N GLY A 368 -5.30 -10.74 -28.31
CA GLY A 368 -5.92 -12.05 -28.09
C GLY A 368 -6.45 -12.72 -29.36
N SER A 369 -6.64 -11.96 -30.44
CA SER A 369 -7.03 -12.45 -31.77
C SER A 369 -5.89 -12.40 -32.78
N GLY A 370 -4.63 -12.30 -32.32
CA GLY A 370 -3.44 -12.23 -33.17
C GLY A 370 -3.16 -10.85 -33.79
N GLY A 371 -3.89 -9.81 -33.35
CA GLY A 371 -3.64 -8.42 -33.76
C GLY A 371 -2.57 -7.72 -32.91
N ALA A 372 -2.36 -6.42 -33.16
CA ALA A 372 -1.57 -5.58 -32.27
C ALA A 372 -2.34 -5.28 -30.98
N ARG A 373 -1.62 -5.02 -29.88
CA ARG A 373 -2.19 -4.63 -28.58
C ARG A 373 -3.08 -3.39 -28.74
N THR A 374 -4.26 -3.40 -28.12
CA THR A 374 -5.20 -2.26 -28.18
C THR A 374 -4.58 -0.99 -27.61
N PHE A 375 -3.80 -1.08 -26.52
CA PHE A 375 -3.03 0.01 -25.94
C PHE A 375 -1.53 -0.18 -26.23
N GLY A 376 -0.99 0.66 -27.12
CA GLY A 376 0.41 0.55 -27.59
C GLY A 376 1.32 1.72 -27.19
N GLY A 377 0.94 2.53 -26.20
CA GLY A 377 1.70 3.72 -25.79
C GLY A 377 2.88 3.43 -24.87
N ASP A 378 2.59 3.03 -23.63
CA ASP A 378 3.59 2.61 -22.63
C ASP A 378 3.05 1.43 -21.81
N TYR A 379 3.93 0.71 -21.12
CA TYR A 379 3.62 -0.55 -20.46
C TYR A 379 4.41 -0.74 -19.17
N THR A 380 3.73 -1.22 -18.13
CA THR A 380 4.35 -1.73 -16.91
C THR A 380 3.52 -2.87 -16.32
N ALA A 381 4.13 -3.76 -15.54
CA ALA A 381 3.39 -4.80 -14.83
C ALA A 381 3.87 -4.88 -13.38
N SER A 382 2.92 -5.12 -12.47
CA SER A 382 3.21 -5.21 -11.05
C SER A 382 2.21 -6.13 -10.35
N GLY A 383 2.69 -7.04 -9.49
CA GLY A 383 1.86 -7.90 -8.64
C GLY A 383 1.06 -7.16 -7.56
N SER A 384 0.93 -5.85 -7.74
CA SER A 384 0.40 -4.87 -6.82
C SER A 384 -0.41 -3.80 -7.54
N MET A 385 -0.72 -4.05 -8.82
CA MET A 385 -1.49 -3.15 -9.64
C MET A 385 -2.86 -2.91 -9.01
N THR A 386 -3.29 -1.66 -9.01
CA THR A 386 -4.69 -1.25 -8.85
C THR A 386 -5.03 -0.38 -10.05
N ASN A 387 -6.30 -0.08 -10.24
CA ASN A 387 -6.69 0.83 -11.31
C ASN A 387 -6.05 2.20 -11.10
N GLU A 388 -5.99 2.72 -9.87
CA GLU A 388 -5.33 3.99 -9.57
C GLU A 388 -3.83 3.93 -9.83
N VAL A 389 -3.15 2.82 -9.51
CA VAL A 389 -1.70 2.69 -9.79
C VAL A 389 -1.44 2.81 -11.29
N CYS A 390 -2.21 2.09 -12.12
CA CYS A 390 -2.04 2.16 -13.57
C CYS A 390 -2.36 3.56 -14.11
N ALA A 391 -3.44 4.13 -13.63
CA ALA A 391 -3.96 5.38 -14.10
C ALA A 391 -3.01 6.55 -13.75
N ASN A 392 -2.37 6.54 -12.57
CA ASN A 392 -1.30 7.49 -12.23
C ASN A 392 -0.05 7.29 -13.10
N TYR A 393 0.38 6.04 -13.32
CA TYR A 393 1.54 5.75 -14.15
C TYR A 393 1.40 6.31 -15.57
N CYS A 394 0.22 6.14 -16.18
CA CYS A 394 -0.10 6.66 -17.51
C CYS A 394 -0.32 8.18 -17.50
N GLY A 395 -1.01 8.71 -16.49
CA GLY A 395 -1.26 10.15 -16.34
C GLY A 395 0.02 10.96 -16.17
N ASP A 396 0.97 10.50 -15.35
CA ASP A 396 2.29 11.13 -15.15
C ASP A 396 3.11 11.22 -16.46
N ARG A 397 2.78 10.38 -17.44
CA ARG A 397 3.39 10.33 -18.78
C ARG A 397 2.53 10.98 -19.85
N SER A 398 1.51 11.74 -19.44
CA SER A 398 0.59 12.47 -20.32
C SER A 398 -0.22 11.58 -21.27
N PHE A 399 -0.47 10.32 -20.92
CA PHE A 399 -1.40 9.48 -21.65
C PHE A 399 -2.84 9.71 -21.22
N LYS A 400 -3.75 9.84 -22.19
CA LYS A 400 -5.19 10.07 -21.94
C LYS A 400 -5.91 8.87 -21.32
N TYR A 401 -5.46 7.65 -21.58
CA TYR A 401 -6.11 6.43 -21.12
C TYR A 401 -5.11 5.51 -20.43
N SER A 402 -5.61 4.79 -19.45
CA SER A 402 -4.94 3.66 -18.81
C SER A 402 -5.82 2.43 -18.89
N GLY A 403 -5.22 1.26 -19.04
CA GLY A 403 -5.93 0.00 -19.16
C GLY A 403 -5.20 -1.07 -18.36
N VAL A 404 -5.93 -1.80 -17.52
CA VAL A 404 -5.36 -2.93 -16.79
C VAL A 404 -5.85 -4.25 -17.37
N GLU A 405 -4.92 -5.13 -17.71
CA GLU A 405 -5.14 -6.50 -18.18
C GLU A 405 -4.57 -7.49 -17.17
N TYR A 406 -5.18 -8.67 -17.11
CA TYR A 406 -4.68 -9.82 -16.34
C TYR A 406 -4.38 -9.51 -14.86
N GLY A 407 -5.10 -8.55 -14.27
CA GLY A 407 -4.99 -8.15 -12.87
C GLY A 407 -3.73 -7.34 -12.49
N GLN A 408 -2.73 -7.27 -13.37
CA GLN A 408 -1.39 -6.76 -13.03
C GLN A 408 -0.72 -5.92 -14.13
N GLU A 409 -1.18 -6.02 -15.36
CA GLU A 409 -0.53 -5.43 -16.53
C GLU A 409 -1.18 -4.08 -16.82
N CYS A 410 -0.42 -3.01 -16.67
CA CYS A 410 -0.86 -1.66 -16.97
C CYS A 410 -0.36 -1.22 -18.33
N MET A 411 -1.29 -0.75 -19.15
CA MET A 411 -1.01 -0.23 -20.48
C MET A 411 -1.52 1.21 -20.60
N CYS A 412 -0.80 2.03 -21.36
CA CYS A 412 -1.15 3.43 -21.59
C CYS A 412 -1.48 3.68 -23.06
N SER A 413 -2.42 4.60 -23.31
CA SER A 413 -2.79 4.99 -24.67
C SER A 413 -3.27 6.45 -24.72
N ASN A 414 -3.07 7.09 -25.87
CA ASN A 414 -3.74 8.36 -26.19
C ASN A 414 -5.00 8.17 -27.04
N GLN A 415 -5.24 6.94 -27.47
CA GLN A 415 -6.40 6.53 -28.26
C GLN A 415 -7.38 5.77 -27.38
N ALA A 416 -8.65 6.14 -27.47
CA ALA A 416 -9.72 5.40 -26.81
C ALA A 416 -9.85 3.99 -27.42
N PRO A 417 -10.11 2.95 -26.62
CA PRO A 417 -10.40 1.63 -27.14
C PRO A 417 -11.75 1.63 -27.87
N THR A 418 -11.88 0.87 -28.95
CA THR A 418 -13.10 0.82 -29.76
C THR A 418 -13.81 -0.54 -29.74
N VAL A 419 -13.14 -1.60 -29.25
CA VAL A 419 -13.64 -2.98 -29.31
C VAL A 419 -14.08 -3.47 -27.93
N THR A 420 -15.38 -3.70 -27.75
CA THR A 420 -15.96 -4.27 -26.52
C THR A 420 -16.39 -5.73 -26.67
N ALA A 421 -16.59 -6.21 -27.90
CA ALA A 421 -17.07 -7.57 -28.16
C ALA A 421 -16.04 -8.62 -27.71
N GLY A 422 -16.48 -9.60 -26.91
CA GLY A 422 -15.63 -10.68 -26.38
C GLY A 422 -14.85 -10.32 -25.11
N ALA A 423 -14.92 -9.08 -24.64
CA ALA A 423 -14.24 -8.65 -23.42
C ALA A 423 -14.90 -9.23 -22.17
N THR A 424 -14.11 -9.84 -21.29
CA THR A 424 -14.55 -10.35 -19.99
C THR A 424 -13.62 -9.82 -18.90
N CYS A 425 -14.01 -8.71 -18.27
CA CYS A 425 -13.25 -8.13 -17.16
C CYS A 425 -13.80 -8.65 -15.83
N ASN A 426 -13.29 -9.79 -15.40
CA ASN A 426 -13.69 -10.47 -14.17
C ASN A 426 -12.50 -10.74 -13.23
N MET A 427 -11.30 -10.30 -13.61
CA MET A 427 -10.12 -10.46 -12.79
C MET A 427 -9.94 -9.28 -11.85
N PRO A 428 -9.75 -9.52 -10.55
CA PRO A 428 -9.43 -8.48 -9.61
C PRO A 428 -8.03 -7.95 -9.82
N CYS A 429 -7.82 -6.73 -9.36
CA CYS A 429 -6.51 -6.14 -9.28
C CYS A 429 -5.67 -6.89 -8.24
N LEU A 430 -4.44 -7.27 -8.59
CA LEU A 430 -3.54 -7.97 -7.66
C LEU A 430 -3.19 -7.12 -6.43
N GLY A 431 -3.20 -5.79 -6.56
CA GLY A 431 -2.98 -4.85 -5.46
C GLY A 431 -4.24 -4.52 -4.64
N ASN A 432 -5.44 -4.74 -5.19
CA ASN A 432 -6.70 -4.45 -4.52
C ASN A 432 -7.85 -5.31 -5.09
N SER A 433 -8.19 -6.40 -4.41
CA SER A 433 -9.25 -7.30 -4.89
C SER A 433 -10.67 -6.74 -4.83
N THR A 434 -10.87 -5.53 -4.30
CA THR A 434 -12.16 -4.83 -4.37
C THR A 434 -12.42 -4.20 -5.75
N GLU A 435 -11.39 -4.13 -6.58
CA GLU A 435 -11.40 -3.53 -7.91
C GLU A 435 -11.25 -4.59 -9.01
N THR A 436 -11.79 -4.31 -10.19
CA THR A 436 -11.63 -5.15 -11.39
C THR A 436 -10.53 -4.60 -12.29
N CYS A 437 -9.55 -5.42 -12.64
CA CYS A 437 -8.37 -5.10 -13.46
C CYS A 437 -8.26 -6.05 -14.67
N GLY A 438 -9.30 -6.04 -15.51
CA GLY A 438 -9.31 -6.75 -16.78
C GLY A 438 -9.64 -8.23 -16.65
N GLY A 439 -9.10 -9.01 -17.59
CA GLY A 439 -9.23 -10.46 -17.69
C GLY A 439 -8.31 -11.00 -18.77
N SER A 440 -8.50 -12.25 -19.19
CA SER A 440 -7.74 -12.79 -20.33
C SER A 440 -8.06 -11.98 -21.59
N TRP A 441 -7.05 -11.30 -22.15
CA TRP A 441 -7.18 -10.41 -23.31
C TRP A 441 -8.28 -9.35 -23.16
N SER A 442 -8.53 -8.90 -21.93
CA SER A 442 -9.58 -7.94 -21.61
C SER A 442 -9.03 -6.85 -20.71
N LEU A 443 -9.23 -5.60 -21.11
CA LEU A 443 -8.77 -4.39 -20.44
C LEU A 443 -9.91 -3.75 -19.66
N THR A 444 -9.75 -3.57 -18.34
CA THR A 444 -10.53 -2.53 -17.66
C THR A 444 -9.86 -1.19 -17.98
N VAL A 445 -10.54 -0.32 -18.71
CA VAL A 445 -10.00 0.95 -19.17
C VAL A 445 -10.53 2.11 -18.34
N PHE A 446 -9.68 3.11 -18.16
CA PHE A 446 -9.96 4.35 -17.46
C PHE A 446 -9.57 5.55 -18.29
N ASP A 447 -10.40 6.58 -18.23
CA ASP A 447 -10.06 7.91 -18.75
C ASP A 447 -9.24 8.67 -17.70
N ASN A 448 -7.97 8.94 -18.02
CA ASN A 448 -7.07 9.66 -17.15
C ASN A 448 -7.41 11.16 -17.08
N ALA A 449 -8.31 11.68 -17.94
CA ALA A 449 -8.85 13.03 -17.81
C ALA A 449 -9.59 13.22 -16.46
N ALA A 450 -10.09 12.14 -15.85
CA ALA A 450 -10.68 12.16 -14.50
C ALA A 450 -9.64 12.09 -13.37
N ILE A 451 -8.40 11.68 -13.65
CA ILE A 451 -7.24 11.81 -12.74
C ILE A 451 -6.66 13.22 -12.87
N ALA A 452 -6.76 13.78 -14.07
CA ALA A 452 -6.56 15.19 -14.37
C ALA A 452 -7.73 16.09 -13.91
N ALA A 453 -8.77 15.53 -13.26
CA ALA A 453 -9.74 16.34 -12.54
C ALA A 453 -9.01 16.98 -11.35
N PRO A 454 -8.88 18.31 -11.31
CA PRO A 454 -8.20 18.96 -10.21
C PRO A 454 -9.00 18.69 -8.94
N VAL A 455 -8.31 18.24 -7.88
CA VAL A 455 -8.48 18.92 -6.58
C VAL A 455 -8.46 20.40 -6.93
N SER A 456 -9.63 21.04 -6.84
CA SER A 456 -9.92 22.38 -7.34
C SER A 456 -8.68 23.27 -7.38
N ALA A 457 -8.30 23.70 -8.59
CA ALA A 457 -7.20 24.61 -8.90
C ALA A 457 -7.36 26.03 -8.32
N ALA A 458 -8.07 26.16 -7.20
CA ALA A 458 -8.07 27.33 -6.32
C ALA A 458 -7.11 27.16 -5.13
N ALA A 459 -6.49 25.98 -4.93
CA ALA A 459 -5.69 25.70 -3.73
C ALA A 459 -4.32 25.05 -4.03
N SER A 460 -3.58 25.57 -5.01
CA SER A 460 -2.13 25.30 -5.07
C SER A 460 -1.33 26.41 -5.74
N LEU A 461 -1.61 27.68 -5.42
CA LEU A 461 -0.52 28.65 -5.50
C LEU A 461 0.45 28.30 -4.36
N SER A 462 1.77 28.43 -4.59
CA SER A 462 2.71 28.46 -3.46
C SER A 462 2.13 29.43 -2.42
N SER A 463 2.26 29.13 -1.13
CA SER A 463 1.48 29.74 -0.03
C SER A 463 1.54 31.28 0.11
N ASN A 464 2.11 32.00 -0.87
CA ASN A 464 2.27 33.45 -0.92
C ASN A 464 1.80 34.09 -2.24
N TYR A 465 1.39 33.33 -3.26
CA TYR A 465 0.94 33.87 -4.56
C TYR A 465 -0.58 33.77 -4.68
N GLN A 466 -1.25 34.81 -5.20
CA GLN A 466 -2.70 34.85 -5.38
C GLN A 466 -3.00 35.55 -6.69
N SER A 467 -3.89 35.00 -7.52
CA SER A 467 -4.25 35.69 -8.76
C SER A 467 -4.80 37.08 -8.43
N ILE A 468 -4.12 38.11 -8.94
CA ILE A 468 -4.54 39.51 -8.78
C ILE A 468 -5.19 40.05 -10.05
N GLY A 469 -5.35 39.21 -11.07
CA GLY A 469 -6.07 39.50 -12.30
C GLY A 469 -5.18 39.66 -13.53
N CYS A 470 -5.78 40.19 -14.59
CA CYS A 470 -5.12 40.42 -15.86
C CYS A 470 -4.63 41.87 -15.98
N PHE A 471 -3.39 42.05 -16.41
CA PHE A 471 -2.73 43.35 -16.52
C PHE A 471 -2.10 43.54 -17.89
N ALA A 472 -2.04 44.78 -18.37
CA ALA A 472 -1.38 45.10 -19.63
C ALA A 472 0.15 44.97 -19.48
N ASP A 473 0.77 44.26 -20.41
CA ASP A 473 2.23 44.26 -20.55
C ASP A 473 2.68 45.44 -21.41
N GLN A 474 3.49 46.32 -20.84
CA GLN A 474 3.96 47.52 -21.52
C GLN A 474 5.17 47.16 -22.39
N VAL A 475 4.90 46.88 -23.66
CA VAL A 475 5.94 46.49 -24.61
C VAL A 475 6.71 47.67 -25.22
N ALA A 476 6.24 48.91 -25.02
CA ALA A 476 6.79 50.11 -25.66
C ALA A 476 7.59 51.02 -24.69
N GLY A 477 8.88 51.22 -24.97
CA GLY A 477 9.67 52.38 -24.51
C GLY A 477 10.18 52.38 -23.06
N TYR A 478 9.68 51.56 -22.14
CA TYR A 478 10.06 51.62 -20.70
C TYR A 478 10.37 50.28 -20.00
N GLY A 479 10.52 49.19 -20.75
CA GLY A 479 10.74 47.85 -20.19
C GLY A 479 9.42 47.16 -19.83
N ARG A 480 9.42 45.82 -19.93
CA ARG A 480 8.28 44.94 -19.65
C ARG A 480 7.67 45.22 -18.26
N THR A 481 6.36 45.02 -18.11
CA THR A 481 5.63 45.34 -16.87
C THR A 481 6.18 44.57 -15.66
N LEU A 482 6.55 43.31 -15.86
CA LEU A 482 7.39 42.53 -14.94
C LEU A 482 8.71 42.24 -15.66
N ASN A 483 9.82 42.77 -15.14
CA ASN A 483 11.09 42.80 -15.87
C ASN A 483 12.29 42.27 -15.08
N SER A 484 12.06 41.64 -13.92
CA SER A 484 13.16 41.30 -13.01
C SER A 484 13.77 39.92 -13.32
N TYR A 485 12.94 38.93 -13.69
CA TYR A 485 13.39 37.63 -14.17
C TYR A 485 12.39 37.08 -15.18
N THR A 486 12.86 36.38 -16.21
CA THR A 486 11.98 35.77 -17.22
C THR A 486 12.53 34.45 -17.71
N PHE A 487 11.62 33.55 -18.07
CA PHE A 487 11.92 32.35 -18.83
C PHE A 487 10.70 31.91 -19.64
N ASN A 488 10.94 31.12 -20.68
CA ASN A 488 9.89 30.51 -21.49
C ASN A 488 9.92 28.97 -21.34
N SER A 489 8.78 28.33 -21.55
CA SER A 489 8.66 26.87 -21.55
C SER A 489 7.54 26.43 -22.49
N PRO A 490 7.77 25.40 -23.34
CA PRO A 490 6.70 24.82 -24.15
C PRO A 490 5.65 24.06 -23.30
N ASN A 491 5.91 23.86 -22.00
CA ASN A 491 5.00 23.21 -21.06
C ASN A 491 4.63 24.16 -19.91
N MET A 492 4.53 25.46 -20.15
CA MET A 492 4.35 26.46 -19.09
C MET A 492 3.02 26.25 -18.33
N THR A 493 3.06 26.44 -17.01
CA THR A 493 1.86 26.45 -16.14
C THR A 493 1.97 27.59 -15.13
N ILE A 494 0.85 28.03 -14.55
CA ILE A 494 0.82 29.04 -13.48
C ILE A 494 1.76 28.65 -12.33
N ASN A 495 1.72 27.38 -11.91
CA ASN A 495 2.54 26.87 -10.81
C ASN A 495 4.03 26.89 -11.14
N MET A 496 4.39 26.59 -12.39
CA MET A 496 5.78 26.66 -12.83
C MET A 496 6.33 28.08 -12.75
N CYS A 497 5.53 29.06 -13.19
CA CYS A 497 5.92 30.45 -13.15
C CYS A 497 5.99 31.01 -11.72
N THR A 498 4.92 30.83 -10.93
CA THR A 498 4.84 31.32 -9.54
C THR A 498 5.90 30.67 -8.63
N ALA A 499 6.17 29.36 -8.79
CA ALA A 499 7.22 28.69 -8.04
C ALA A 499 8.60 29.23 -8.39
N LYS A 500 8.87 29.49 -9.67
CA LYS A 500 10.16 30.03 -10.10
C LYS A 500 10.35 31.47 -9.63
N CYS A 501 9.33 32.32 -9.74
CA CYS A 501 9.40 33.69 -9.23
C CYS A 501 9.59 33.72 -7.71
N SER A 502 8.92 32.83 -6.97
CA SER A 502 9.13 32.68 -5.53
C SER A 502 10.54 32.18 -5.18
N GLU A 503 11.10 31.24 -5.94
CA GLU A 503 12.49 30.77 -5.78
C GLU A 503 13.50 31.89 -6.00
N GLN A 504 13.24 32.76 -6.99
CA GLN A 504 14.05 33.95 -7.28
C GLN A 504 13.79 35.12 -6.31
N GLY A 505 12.90 34.95 -5.32
CA GLY A 505 12.63 35.97 -4.31
C GLY A 505 11.75 37.13 -4.78
N TYR A 506 11.06 36.98 -5.90
CA TYR A 506 10.11 37.99 -6.37
C TYR A 506 8.74 37.81 -5.69
N PRO A 507 7.99 38.90 -5.45
CA PRO A 507 6.62 38.86 -4.93
C PRO A 507 5.54 38.81 -6.01
N TYR A 508 5.85 39.08 -7.29
CA TYR A 508 4.88 39.02 -8.39
C TYR A 508 5.38 38.13 -9.52
N SER A 509 4.44 37.47 -10.19
CA SER A 509 4.66 36.64 -11.36
C SER A 509 3.58 36.92 -12.38
N GLY A 510 3.90 36.88 -13.66
CA GLY A 510 2.98 37.17 -14.75
C GLY A 510 3.27 36.24 -15.91
N LEU A 511 2.21 35.64 -16.46
CA LEU A 511 2.29 34.73 -17.58
C LEU A 511 1.80 35.42 -18.85
N GLU A 512 2.53 35.28 -19.95
CA GLU A 512 2.21 35.85 -21.26
C GLU A 512 2.29 34.80 -22.37
N TYR A 513 1.51 34.98 -23.44
CA TYR A 513 1.52 34.13 -24.65
C TYR A 513 1.35 32.62 -24.42
N GLY A 514 0.81 32.21 -23.27
CA GLY A 514 0.66 30.81 -22.91
C GLY A 514 1.94 30.12 -22.44
N GLN A 515 3.12 30.65 -22.77
CA GLN A 515 4.41 29.95 -22.61
C GLN A 515 5.50 30.76 -21.90
N GLU A 516 5.26 32.04 -21.64
CA GLU A 516 6.25 32.95 -21.06
C GLU A 516 5.92 33.22 -19.59
N CYS A 517 6.96 33.29 -18.77
CA CYS A 517 6.86 33.67 -17.37
C CYS A 517 7.74 34.89 -17.11
N TRP A 518 7.18 35.85 -16.37
CA TRP A 518 7.79 37.11 -16.00
C TRP A 518 7.66 37.30 -14.50
N CYS A 519 8.75 37.64 -13.82
CA CYS A 519 8.78 37.92 -12.39
C CYS A 519 9.10 39.39 -12.15
N GLY A 520 8.55 39.97 -11.08
CA GLY A 520 8.85 41.36 -10.74
C GLY A 520 8.63 41.69 -9.26
N SER A 521 9.28 42.78 -8.84
CA SER A 521 9.20 43.28 -7.46
C SER A 521 7.98 44.15 -7.19
N TYR A 522 7.27 44.59 -8.23
CA TYR A 522 6.20 45.57 -8.11
C TYR A 522 4.91 45.10 -8.76
N LYS A 523 3.77 45.43 -8.13
CA LYS A 523 2.45 45.12 -8.65
C LYS A 523 2.20 45.90 -9.95
N PRO A 524 1.78 45.24 -11.03
CA PRO A 524 1.34 45.91 -12.25
C PRO A 524 0.16 46.88 -11.99
N LYS A 525 0.16 48.04 -12.68
CA LYS A 525 -0.83 49.11 -12.44
C LYS A 525 -2.03 49.08 -13.40
N THR A 526 -1.79 48.78 -14.66
CA THR A 526 -2.80 48.88 -15.72
C THR A 526 -3.46 47.53 -15.93
N THR A 527 -4.76 47.42 -15.67
CA THR A 527 -5.52 46.19 -15.92
C THR A 527 -5.72 45.95 -17.42
N SER A 528 -5.95 44.69 -17.79
CA SER A 528 -6.28 44.28 -19.16
C SER A 528 -7.39 43.22 -19.12
N SER A 529 -8.09 43.05 -20.24
CA SER A 529 -9.02 41.94 -20.46
C SER A 529 -8.50 40.92 -21.47
N GLN A 530 -7.28 41.10 -21.98
CA GLN A 530 -6.72 40.31 -23.08
C GLN A 530 -6.03 39.02 -22.63
N CYS A 531 -6.09 38.67 -21.35
CA CYS A 531 -5.61 37.38 -20.86
C CYS A 531 -6.60 36.27 -21.27
N THR A 532 -6.41 35.73 -22.47
CA THR A 532 -7.34 34.81 -23.11
C THR A 532 -6.65 33.56 -23.64
N MET A 533 -5.32 33.49 -23.55
CA MET A 533 -4.54 32.36 -24.03
C MET A 533 -4.39 31.30 -22.94
N ALA A 534 -4.64 30.06 -23.32
CA ALA A 534 -4.37 28.92 -22.45
C ALA A 534 -2.86 28.74 -22.24
N CYS A 535 -2.48 28.18 -21.10
CA CYS A 535 -1.10 27.79 -20.84
C CYS A 535 -0.67 26.63 -21.76
N THR A 536 0.57 26.65 -22.25
CA THR A 536 1.07 25.57 -23.12
C THR A 536 1.21 24.22 -22.41
N GLY A 537 1.41 24.25 -21.08
CA GLY A 537 1.38 23.06 -20.21
C GLY A 537 0.04 22.82 -19.51
N SER A 538 -0.99 23.64 -19.75
CA SER A 538 -2.31 23.47 -19.13
C SER A 538 -3.42 24.14 -19.96
N SER A 539 -4.29 23.33 -20.55
CA SER A 539 -5.40 23.81 -21.39
C SER A 539 -6.56 24.47 -20.63
N VAL A 540 -6.56 24.38 -19.30
CA VAL A 540 -7.63 24.92 -18.43
C VAL A 540 -7.21 26.21 -17.70
N ASP A 541 -5.92 26.52 -17.71
CA ASP A 541 -5.36 27.71 -17.07
C ASP A 541 -5.15 28.82 -18.09
N THR A 542 -5.41 30.07 -17.69
CA THR A 542 -5.14 31.25 -18.51
C THR A 542 -3.75 31.80 -18.23
N CYS A 543 -2.89 31.85 -19.24
CA CYS A 543 -1.50 32.28 -19.18
C CYS A 543 -1.28 33.53 -20.04
N GLY A 544 -2.07 34.56 -19.77
CA GLY A 544 -1.96 35.85 -20.43
C GLY A 544 -2.54 35.89 -21.83
N GLY A 545 -2.03 36.80 -22.64
CA GLY A 545 -2.40 37.01 -24.03
C GLY A 545 -1.52 38.08 -24.66
N PRO A 546 -1.81 38.52 -25.90
CA PRO A 546 -0.97 39.50 -26.58
C PRO A 546 -0.87 40.81 -25.78
N ASN A 547 0.33 41.16 -25.31
CA ASN A 547 0.60 42.32 -24.46
C ASN A 547 -0.21 42.30 -23.14
N ALA A 548 -0.47 41.12 -22.58
CA ALA A 548 -1.29 40.95 -21.37
C ALA A 548 -0.79 39.81 -20.47
N LEU A 549 -0.54 40.14 -19.21
CA LEU A 549 -0.05 39.23 -18.18
C LEU A 549 -1.20 38.75 -17.29
N SER A 550 -1.33 37.43 -17.12
CA SER A 550 -2.08 36.86 -15.99
C SER A 550 -1.18 36.88 -14.76
N VAL A 551 -1.50 37.73 -13.77
CA VAL A 551 -0.58 38.06 -12.67
C VAL A 551 -1.03 37.44 -11.36
N TYR A 552 -0.05 36.93 -10.61
CA TYR A 552 -0.20 36.24 -9.32
C TYR A 552 0.77 36.79 -8.27
#